data_AF-A0A948Z6L4-F1
#
_entry.id   AF-A0A948Z6L4-F1
#
_cell.length_a   1.000
_cell.length_b   1.000
_cell.length_c   1.000
_cell.angle_alpha   90.00
_cell.angle_beta   90.00
_cell.angle_gamma   90.00
#
_symmetry.space_group_name_H-M   'P 1'
#
loop_
_entity.id
_entity.type
_entity.pdbx_description
1 polymer ?
#
loop_
_entity_poly.entity_id
_entity_poly.type
_entity_poly.pdbx_seq_one_letter_code
_entity_poly.pdbx_strand_id
1 'polypeptide(L)'
;MGKILKESGYSQQTSRKPKLVTRTKGFQEELAKIMPDKSIAKKHEELIGAVKLKMIKFDAVLTNQQIRRIIEWPAGFKVKMIVRKEKCNQVTCYYWSPDYMTRLVAINMGYKIKNLYQEKGQLVNDTSLIVQMVSYASVKGI
;
A
#
# COMPACT_ATOMS: atom_id res chain seq x y z
N MET A 1 17.07 -7.50 -13.94
CA MET A 1 16.82 -8.76 -14.67
C MET A 1 17.88 -9.07 -15.72
N GLY A 2 18.19 -8.18 -16.68
CA GLY A 2 19.18 -8.49 -17.72
C GLY A 2 20.59 -8.84 -17.21
N LYS A 3 21.06 -8.18 -16.14
CA LYS A 3 22.32 -8.51 -15.46
C LYS A 3 22.32 -9.94 -14.88
N ILE A 4 21.23 -10.32 -14.22
CA ILE A 4 21.03 -11.65 -13.63
C ILE A 4 21.01 -12.72 -14.73
N LEU A 5 20.30 -12.48 -15.84
CA LEU A 5 20.28 -13.41 -16.98
C LEU A 5 21.68 -13.62 -17.58
N LYS A 6 22.49 -12.55 -17.67
CA LYS A 6 23.88 -12.66 -18.11
C LYS A 6 24.73 -13.50 -17.15
N GLU A 7 24.57 -13.29 -15.85
CA GLU A 7 25.26 -14.07 -14.79
C GLU A 7 24.80 -15.53 -14.77
N SER A 8 23.55 -15.82 -15.15
CA SER A 8 23.02 -17.18 -15.31
C SER A 8 23.40 -17.85 -16.64
N GLY A 9 24.26 -17.24 -17.46
CA GLY A 9 24.79 -17.84 -18.70
C GLY A 9 23.97 -17.57 -19.97
N TYR A 10 22.95 -16.71 -19.93
CA TYR A 10 22.21 -16.35 -21.15
C TYR A 10 23.04 -15.45 -22.07
N SER A 11 22.85 -15.62 -23.39
CA SER A 11 23.52 -14.80 -24.40
C SER A 11 23.26 -13.31 -24.20
N GLN A 12 24.16 -12.46 -24.71
CA GLN A 12 24.06 -11.01 -24.56
C GLN A 12 22.80 -10.43 -25.24
N GLN A 13 22.35 -11.06 -26.33
CA GLN A 13 21.13 -10.68 -27.05
C GLN A 13 19.86 -11.03 -26.23
N THR A 14 19.83 -12.21 -25.61
CA THR A 14 18.72 -12.65 -24.76
C THR A 14 18.69 -11.88 -23.43
N SER A 15 19.85 -11.62 -22.83
CA SER A 15 19.99 -10.84 -21.58
C SER A 15 19.50 -9.39 -21.73
N ARG A 16 19.64 -8.80 -22.92
CA ARG A 16 19.10 -7.48 -23.25
C ARG A 16 17.57 -7.47 -23.46
N LYS A 17 16.94 -8.64 -23.61
CA LYS A 17 15.49 -8.79 -23.79
C LYS A 17 14.87 -9.71 -22.71
N PRO A 18 14.84 -9.29 -21.44
CA PRO A 18 14.40 -10.15 -20.33
C PRO A 18 12.95 -10.65 -20.46
N LYS A 19 12.07 -9.86 -21.10
CA LYS A 19 10.66 -10.20 -21.32
C LYS A 19 10.49 -11.52 -22.09
N LEU A 20 11.46 -11.92 -22.91
CA LEU A 20 11.40 -13.20 -23.66
C LEU A 20 11.52 -14.40 -22.73
N VAL A 21 12.37 -14.33 -21.70
CA VAL A 21 12.58 -15.41 -20.74
C VAL A 21 11.47 -15.44 -19.70
N THR A 22 11.09 -14.27 -19.16
CA THR A 22 10.10 -14.19 -18.08
C THR A 22 8.66 -14.50 -18.51
N ARG A 23 8.38 -14.53 -19.82
CA ARG A 23 7.07 -14.93 -20.39
C ARG A 23 7.02 -16.40 -20.78
N THR A 24 8.12 -17.14 -20.67
CA THR A 24 8.11 -18.57 -20.97
C THR A 24 7.32 -19.33 -19.91
N LYS A 25 6.63 -20.39 -20.34
CA LYS A 25 5.82 -21.24 -19.46
C LYS A 25 6.63 -21.83 -18.31
N GLY A 26 7.81 -22.39 -18.59
CA GLY A 26 8.66 -22.99 -17.55
C GLY A 26 9.14 -21.99 -16.50
N PHE A 27 9.47 -20.76 -16.91
CA PHE A 27 9.82 -19.71 -15.96
C PHE A 27 8.64 -19.34 -15.05
N GLN A 28 7.43 -19.25 -15.60
CA GLN A 28 6.22 -18.95 -14.83
C GLN A 28 5.85 -20.07 -13.86
N GLU A 29 6.03 -21.33 -14.26
CA GLU A 29 5.77 -22.51 -13.42
C GLU A 29 6.74 -22.58 -12.24
N GLU A 30 8.04 -22.40 -12.48
CA GLU A 30 9.03 -22.35 -11.40
C GLU A 30 8.82 -21.14 -10.49
N LEU A 31 8.46 -19.98 -11.06
CA LEU A 31 8.13 -18.81 -10.27
C LEU A 31 6.91 -19.05 -9.36
N ALA A 32 5.86 -19.72 -9.87
CA ALA A 32 4.67 -20.06 -9.09
C ALA A 32 4.97 -21.06 -7.97
N LYS A 33 5.96 -21.95 -8.18
CA LYS A 33 6.45 -22.90 -7.16
C LYS A 33 7.23 -22.20 -6.06
N ILE A 34 8.11 -21.27 -6.42
CA ILE A 34 8.92 -20.50 -5.45
C ILE A 34 8.06 -19.46 -4.72
N MET A 35 7.08 -18.86 -5.39
CA MET A 35 6.25 -17.77 -4.87
C MET A 35 4.77 -17.99 -5.20
N PRO A 36 4.09 -18.91 -4.50
CA PRO A 36 2.70 -19.22 -4.76
C PRO A 36 1.79 -18.05 -4.38
N ASP A 37 0.73 -17.83 -5.15
CA ASP A 37 -0.25 -16.75 -4.95
C ASP A 37 -0.81 -16.68 -3.52
N LYS A 38 -1.01 -17.84 -2.88
CA LYS A 38 -1.50 -17.92 -1.49
C LYS A 38 -0.54 -17.26 -0.49
N SER A 39 0.78 -17.36 -0.71
CA SER A 39 1.80 -16.74 0.14
C SER A 39 1.76 -15.21 0.03
N ILE A 40 1.52 -14.71 -1.18
CA ILE A 40 1.38 -13.28 -1.46
C ILE A 40 0.12 -12.75 -0.78
N ALA A 41 -1.02 -13.42 -0.96
CA ALA A 41 -2.29 -13.05 -0.34
C ALA A 41 -2.19 -12.99 1.19
N LYS A 42 -1.56 -13.99 1.82
CA LYS A 42 -1.32 -14.01 3.27
C LYS A 42 -0.49 -12.81 3.73
N LYS A 43 0.57 -12.45 2.98
CA LYS A 43 1.37 -11.25 3.28
C LYS A 43 0.58 -9.97 3.08
N HIS A 44 -0.34 -9.91 2.12
CA HIS A 44 -1.27 -8.79 1.99
C HIS A 44 -2.18 -8.64 3.21
N GLU A 45 -2.76 -9.73 3.70
CA GLU A 45 -3.60 -9.72 4.91
C GLU A 45 -2.83 -9.20 6.13
N GLU A 46 -1.60 -9.70 6.33
CA GLU A 46 -0.70 -9.23 7.41
C GLU A 46 -0.43 -7.71 7.29
N LEU A 47 -0.24 -7.19 6.08
CA LEU A 47 0.06 -5.78 5.84
C LEU A 47 -1.16 -4.87 5.90
N ILE A 48 -2.35 -5.38 5.58
CA ILE A 48 -3.63 -4.66 5.75
C ILE A 48 -3.85 -4.32 7.24
N GLY A 49 -3.44 -5.20 8.15
CA GLY A 49 -3.50 -4.97 9.59
C GLY A 49 -2.34 -4.14 10.16
N ALA A 50 -1.28 -3.86 9.39
CA ALA A 50 -0.06 -3.29 9.92
C ALA A 50 -0.26 -1.87 10.51
N VAL A 51 0.30 -1.68 11.70
CA VAL A 51 0.33 -0.41 12.43
C VAL A 51 1.77 -0.09 12.86
N LYS A 52 2.10 1.20 12.91
CA LYS A 52 3.40 1.72 13.36
C LYS A 52 3.22 2.51 14.64
N LEU A 53 4.15 2.34 15.57
CA LEU A 53 4.21 3.18 16.76
C LEU A 53 4.76 4.55 16.38
N LYS A 54 4.03 5.61 16.70
CA LYS A 54 4.47 6.99 16.53
C LYS A 54 4.40 7.73 17.86
N MET A 55 5.15 8.83 17.91
CA MET A 55 5.21 9.73 19.05
C MET A 55 4.87 11.14 18.60
N ILE A 56 4.08 11.84 19.39
CA ILE A 56 3.79 13.26 19.23
C ILE A 56 3.92 13.95 20.59
N LYS A 57 4.35 15.21 20.58
CA LYS A 57 4.46 16.05 21.76
C LYS A 57 3.32 17.06 21.77
N PHE A 58 2.67 17.20 22.92
CA PHE A 58 1.63 18.17 23.19
C PHE A 58 2.06 19.12 24.30
N ASP A 59 1.38 20.25 24.41
CA ASP A 59 1.51 21.15 25.55
C ASP A 59 0.94 20.52 26.84
N ALA A 60 1.53 20.85 27.99
CA ALA A 60 1.10 20.41 29.31
C ALA A 60 -0.33 20.84 29.68
N VAL A 61 -0.81 21.93 29.09
CA VAL A 61 -2.15 22.47 29.30
C VAL A 61 -3.24 21.47 28.87
N LEU A 62 -2.98 20.67 27.83
CA LEU A 62 -3.97 19.74 27.29
C LEU A 62 -4.21 18.58 28.25
N THR A 63 -5.47 18.27 28.54
CA THR A 63 -5.84 17.13 29.38
C THR A 63 -5.68 15.81 28.62
N ASN A 64 -5.48 14.70 29.33
CA ASN A 64 -5.35 13.38 28.70
C ASN A 64 -6.56 13.01 27.83
N GLN A 65 -7.78 13.44 28.21
CA GLN A 65 -8.98 13.23 27.41
C GLN A 65 -8.96 14.00 26.09
N GLN A 66 -8.48 15.25 26.10
CA GLN A 66 -8.33 16.06 24.89
C GLN A 66 -7.30 15.44 23.94
N ILE A 67 -6.15 14.99 24.48
CA ILE A 67 -5.11 14.30 23.70
C ILE A 67 -5.66 13.03 23.05
N ARG A 68 -6.44 12.23 23.78
CA ARG A 68 -7.11 11.04 23.21
C ARG A 68 -8.06 11.42 22.08
N ARG A 69 -8.93 12.41 22.28
CA ARG A 69 -9.86 12.87 21.24
C ARG A 69 -9.13 13.34 19.98
N ILE A 70 -8.04 14.09 20.11
CA ILE A 70 -7.26 14.58 18.97
C ILE A 70 -6.66 13.42 18.17
N ILE A 71 -6.10 12.41 18.86
CA ILE A 71 -5.43 11.29 18.20
C ILE A 71 -6.42 10.28 17.63
N GLU A 72 -7.51 9.99 18.33
CA GLU A 72 -8.49 8.97 17.95
C GLU A 72 -9.58 9.51 17.02
N TRP A 73 -9.61 10.82 16.76
CA TRP A 73 -10.50 11.44 15.78
C TRP A 73 -10.39 10.81 14.38
N PRO A 74 -9.20 10.66 13.79
CA PRO A 74 -9.04 9.93 12.54
C PRO A 74 -9.19 8.42 12.74
N ALA A 75 -9.90 7.76 11.83
CA ALA A 75 -10.13 6.33 11.87
C ALA A 75 -8.81 5.52 11.81
N GLY A 76 -8.66 4.57 12.72
CA GLY A 76 -7.53 3.63 12.77
C GLY A 76 -6.36 4.05 13.67
N PHE A 77 -6.38 5.27 14.21
CA PHE A 77 -5.40 5.73 15.18
C PHE A 77 -5.83 5.30 16.59
N LYS A 78 -4.90 4.79 17.40
CA LYS A 78 -5.18 4.36 18.78
C LYS A 78 -4.10 4.82 19.74
N VAL A 79 -4.49 5.47 20.85
CA VAL A 79 -3.52 5.87 21.87
C VAL A 79 -3.01 4.64 22.63
N LYS A 80 -1.69 4.54 22.78
CA LYS A 80 -1.04 3.49 23.57
C LYS A 80 -0.72 3.99 24.97
N MET A 81 -0.05 5.13 25.07
CA MET A 81 0.47 5.63 26.35
C MET A 81 0.65 7.14 26.29
N ILE A 82 0.30 7.82 27.38
CA ILE A 82 0.54 9.25 27.57
C ILE A 82 1.47 9.40 28.76
N VAL A 83 2.61 10.05 28.56
CA VAL A 83 3.64 10.27 29.58
C VAL A 83 3.72 11.75 29.89
N ARG A 84 3.55 12.10 31.17
CA ARG A 84 3.76 13.45 31.71
C ARG A 84 4.99 13.40 32.61
N LYS A 85 5.89 14.37 32.45
CA LYS A 85 7.04 14.54 33.34
C LYS A 85 6.83 15.82 34.15
N GLU A 86 6.97 15.74 35.46
CA GLU A 86 6.68 16.82 36.43
C GLU A 86 7.55 18.08 36.26
N LYS A 87 8.57 18.04 35.38
CA LYS A 87 9.45 19.16 35.06
C LYS A 87 9.43 19.59 33.57
N CYS A 88 8.47 19.10 32.80
CA CYS A 88 8.32 19.46 31.39
C CYS A 88 6.93 20.04 31.12
N ASN A 89 6.89 21.20 30.47
CA ASN A 89 5.66 21.76 29.89
C ASN A 89 5.20 20.98 28.65
N GLN A 90 5.60 19.72 28.51
CA GLN A 90 5.31 18.88 27.36
C GLN A 90 4.81 17.51 27.80
N VAL A 91 3.76 17.05 27.13
CA VAL A 91 3.19 15.71 27.28
C VAL A 91 3.56 14.90 26.04
N THR A 92 4.17 13.74 26.24
CA THR A 92 4.52 12.84 25.14
C THR A 92 3.44 11.78 25.01
N CYS A 93 2.83 11.68 23.83
CA CYS A 93 1.86 10.64 23.53
C CYS A 93 2.42 9.65 22.52
N TYR A 94 2.37 8.37 22.87
CA TYR A 94 2.64 7.24 21.99
C TYR A 94 1.33 6.68 21.46
N TYR A 95 1.22 6.52 20.15
CA TYR A 95 0.01 6.03 19.50
C TYR A 95 0.33 5.11 18.32
N TRP A 96 -0.60 4.22 18.02
CA TRP A 96 -0.56 3.37 16.84
C TRP A 96 -1.15 4.14 15.66
N SER A 97 -0.33 4.33 14.62
CA SER A 97 -0.72 4.90 13.35
C SER A 97 -0.87 3.76 12.33
N PRO A 98 -1.96 3.68 11.58
CA PRO A 98 -2.07 2.76 10.45
C PRO A 98 -0.96 3.07 9.43
N ASP A 99 -0.34 2.01 8.89
CA ASP A 99 0.80 2.12 7.98
C ASP A 99 0.37 2.16 6.51
N TYR A 100 -0.27 3.27 6.12
CA TYR A 100 -0.83 3.44 4.78
C TYR A 100 0.21 3.30 3.66
N MET A 101 1.44 3.76 3.88
CA MET A 101 2.51 3.69 2.87
C MET A 101 2.90 2.25 2.56
N THR A 102 3.07 1.41 3.59
CA THR A 102 3.39 0.00 3.38
C THR A 102 2.21 -0.74 2.73
N ARG A 103 0.97 -0.40 3.09
CA ARG A 103 -0.24 -0.94 2.42
C ARG A 103 -0.26 -0.59 0.93
N LEU A 104 0.00 0.68 0.59
CA LEU A 104 0.04 1.14 -0.80
C LEU A 104 1.17 0.48 -1.60
N VAL A 105 2.37 0.38 -1.02
CA VAL A 105 3.51 -0.30 -1.66
C VAL A 105 3.22 -1.78 -1.85
N ALA A 106 2.63 -2.46 -0.86
CA ALA A 106 2.25 -3.87 -0.97
C ALA A 106 1.24 -4.10 -2.09
N ILE A 107 0.15 -3.31 -2.12
CA ILE A 107 -0.84 -3.31 -3.20
C ILE A 107 -0.12 -3.14 -4.54
N ASN A 108 0.77 -2.16 -4.64
CA ASN A 108 1.47 -1.88 -5.89
C ASN A 108 2.43 -3.01 -6.30
N MET A 109 3.12 -3.65 -5.35
CA MET A 109 4.00 -4.78 -5.61
C MET A 109 3.22 -6.01 -6.07
N GLY A 110 2.09 -6.33 -5.44
CA GLY A 110 1.22 -7.44 -5.85
C GLY A 110 0.75 -7.30 -7.29
N TYR A 111 0.27 -6.11 -7.67
CA TYR A 111 -0.13 -5.82 -9.05
C TYR A 111 1.05 -5.87 -10.05
N LYS A 112 2.27 -5.45 -9.66
CA LYS A 112 3.47 -5.55 -10.49
C LYS A 112 3.91 -6.98 -10.75
N ILE A 113 3.88 -7.82 -9.71
CA ILE A 113 4.28 -9.24 -9.80
C ILE A 113 3.30 -10.00 -10.69
N LYS A 114 2.00 -9.72 -10.57
CA LYS A 114 0.95 -10.34 -11.40
C LYS A 114 0.87 -9.79 -12.82
N ASN A 115 1.75 -8.87 -13.21
CA ASN A 115 1.72 -8.23 -14.54
C ASN A 115 0.39 -7.51 -14.85
N LEU A 116 -0.41 -7.20 -13.81
CA LEU A 116 -1.67 -6.43 -13.91
C LEU A 116 -1.42 -4.93 -13.77
N TYR A 117 -0.18 -4.54 -13.46
CA TYR A 117 0.23 -3.14 -13.46
C TYR A 117 0.34 -2.64 -14.90
N GLN A 118 -0.58 -1.77 -15.30
CA GLN A 118 -0.43 -1.02 -16.54
C GLN A 118 0.87 -0.20 -16.44
N GLU A 119 1.72 -0.29 -17.47
CA GLU A 119 2.90 0.59 -17.57
C GLU A 119 2.40 2.05 -17.51
N LYS A 120 3.02 2.90 -16.66
CA LYS A 120 2.73 4.34 -16.62
C LYS A 120 3.05 4.92 -18.01
N GLY A 121 2.06 4.95 -18.90
CA GLY A 121 2.22 5.27 -20.31
C GLY A 121 1.17 4.67 -21.23
N GLN A 122 0.41 3.65 -20.80
CA GLN A 122 -0.77 3.19 -21.56
C GLN A 122 -2.05 3.78 -20.95
N LEU A 123 -2.40 5.00 -21.39
CA LEU A 123 -3.80 5.39 -21.41
C LEU A 123 -4.49 4.40 -22.35
N VAL A 124 -5.23 3.45 -21.76
CA VAL A 124 -6.13 2.61 -22.52
C VAL A 124 -7.22 3.55 -23.05
N ASN A 125 -7.15 3.90 -24.32
CA ASN A 125 -8.24 4.53 -25.07
C ASN A 125 -9.37 3.50 -25.28
N ASP A 126 -9.87 2.86 -24.22
CA ASP A 126 -11.12 2.10 -24.30
C ASP A 126 -12.27 3.08 -24.20
N THR A 127 -12.59 3.63 -25.35
CA THR A 127 -13.84 4.32 -25.61
C THR A 127 -14.96 3.29 -25.62
N SER A 128 -15.67 3.16 -24.50
CA SER A 128 -17.13 2.90 -24.45
C SER A 128 -17.65 2.65 -23.03
N LEU A 129 -17.31 3.50 -22.07
CA LEU A 129 -18.20 3.67 -20.92
C LEU A 129 -19.34 4.58 -21.37
N ILE A 130 -20.46 3.98 -21.77
CA ILE A 130 -21.74 4.69 -21.91
C ILE A 130 -22.13 5.13 -20.49
N VAL A 131 -21.72 6.34 -20.12
CA VAL A 131 -22.22 7.01 -18.92
C VAL A 131 -23.58 7.59 -19.29
N GLN A 132 -24.67 6.92 -18.92
CA GLN A 132 -25.97 7.57 -18.86
C GLN A 132 -25.90 8.64 -17.77
N MET A 133 -25.74 9.89 -18.18
CA MET A 133 -25.91 11.03 -17.29
C MET A 133 -27.40 11.14 -16.92
N VAL A 134 -27.75 10.67 -15.73
CA VAL A 134 -29.04 11.02 -15.12
C VAL A 134 -28.92 12.45 -14.59
N SER A 135 -29.57 13.37 -15.31
CA SER A 135 -29.76 14.75 -14.87
C SER A 135 -30.74 14.78 -13.70
N TYR A 136 -30.30 15.28 -12.55
CA TYR A 136 -31.12 15.48 -11.35
C TYR A 136 -32.00 16.74 -11.40
N ALA A 137 -32.19 17.35 -12.57
CA ALA A 137 -33.04 18.54 -12.72
C ALA A 137 -34.55 18.24 -12.70
N SER A 138 -34.95 16.96 -12.68
CA SER A 138 -36.35 16.54 -12.80
C SER A 138 -36.97 15.98 -11.52
N VAL A 139 -36.27 15.96 -10.38
CA VAL A 139 -36.88 15.59 -9.09
C VAL A 139 -37.42 16.85 -8.40
N LYS A 140 -38.48 17.41 -8.99
CA LYS A 140 -39.40 18.32 -8.30
C LYS A 140 -40.80 17.71 -8.42
N GLY A 141 -41.33 17.29 -7.28
CA GLY A 141 -42.72 16.87 -7.13
C GLY A 141 -42.84 15.47 -6.54
N ILE A 142 -42.75 15.37 -5.21
CA ILE A 142 -43.85 14.97 -4.32
C ILE A 142 -43.70 15.78 -3.02
#